data_AF-E9HP61-F1
#
_entry.id   AF-E9HP61-F1
#
_cell.length_a   1.000
_cell.length_b   1.000
_cell.length_c   1.000
_cell.angle_alpha   90.00
_cell.angle_beta   90.00
_cell.angle_gamma   90.00
#
_symmetry.space_group_name_H-M   'P 1'
#
loop_
_entity.id
_entity.type
_entity.pdbx_description
1 polymer ?
#
loop_
_entity_poly.entity_id
_entity_poly.type
_entity_poly.pdbx_seq_one_letter_code
_entity_poly.pdbx_strand_id
1 'polypeptide(L)'
;MHRLKDDELAELLIRSGANLNSTDFYGHTPLWVATKGQRPLLVAKLLAAGSRVGSVDDYPWSQCPLYLATKYLGYRGRHQLAMFLMAAGADPTRMDSKGRSAIYWSLRNRDHDLFAFMIDSFNPRCWDSMLQKRVEELIEELPETHLKTLQNQLYNPPSLAKQCRLVIRLHLLQKFNYRSLFLLVPRLPLPVLIQRFLLLDQELPDEETTPCYMKDISIKT
;
A
#
# COMPACT_ATOMS: atom_id res chain seq x y z
N MET A 1 -7.10 16.67 -25.15
CA MET A 1 -8.45 16.11 -25.42
C MET A 1 -8.49 14.58 -25.53
N HIS A 2 -7.44 13.88 -26.02
CA HIS A 2 -7.45 12.40 -26.10
C HIS A 2 -7.61 11.68 -24.74
N ARG A 3 -6.91 12.13 -23.68
CA ARG A 3 -6.90 11.44 -22.38
C ARG A 3 -8.25 11.39 -21.65
N LEU A 4 -9.12 12.40 -21.84
CA LEU A 4 -10.45 12.44 -21.21
C LEU A 4 -11.39 11.38 -21.82
N LYS A 5 -11.31 11.19 -23.14
CA LYS A 5 -12.07 10.15 -23.84
C LYS A 5 -11.67 8.74 -23.39
N ASP A 6 -10.38 8.50 -23.17
CA ASP A 6 -9.92 7.20 -22.69
C ASP A 6 -10.40 6.91 -21.25
N ASP A 7 -10.47 7.93 -20.40
CA ASP A 7 -10.90 7.78 -19.01
C ASP A 7 -12.42 7.50 -18.92
N GLU A 8 -13.22 8.17 -19.78
CA GLU A 8 -14.66 7.88 -19.94
C GLU A 8 -14.91 6.49 -20.53
N LEU A 9 -14.12 6.08 -21.52
CA LEU A 9 -14.20 4.74 -22.10
C LEU A 9 -13.82 3.67 -21.06
N ALA A 10 -12.78 3.91 -20.27
CA ALA A 10 -12.37 3.01 -19.20
C ALA A 10 -13.47 2.89 -18.13
N GLU A 11 -14.14 3.99 -17.75
CA GLU A 11 -15.30 3.95 -16.87
C GLU A 11 -16.43 3.08 -17.42
N LEU A 12 -16.77 3.27 -18.70
CA LEU A 12 -17.83 2.49 -19.35
C LEU A 12 -17.50 1.00 -19.33
N LEU A 13 -16.26 0.63 -19.65
CA LEU A 13 -15.78 -0.76 -19.63
C LEU A 13 -15.81 -1.36 -18.22
N ILE A 14 -15.41 -0.59 -17.21
CA ILE A 14 -15.49 -1.03 -15.80
C ILE A 14 -16.96 -1.30 -15.42
N ARG A 15 -17.88 -0.39 -15.78
CA ARG A 15 -19.31 -0.55 -15.49
C ARG A 15 -19.95 -1.71 -16.26
N SER A 16 -19.46 -2.02 -17.46
CA SER A 16 -19.94 -3.16 -18.25
C SER A 16 -19.38 -4.51 -17.79
N GLY A 17 -18.62 -4.56 -16.68
CA GLY A 17 -18.09 -5.80 -16.13
C GLY A 17 -16.86 -6.32 -16.84
N ALA A 18 -16.07 -5.46 -17.48
CA ALA A 18 -14.79 -5.87 -18.08
C ALA A 18 -13.89 -6.55 -17.04
N ASN A 19 -13.14 -7.57 -17.48
CA ASN A 19 -12.22 -8.27 -16.61
C ASN A 19 -11.03 -7.37 -16.23
N LEU A 20 -11.06 -6.80 -15.02
CA LEU A 20 -10.02 -5.89 -14.52
C LEU A 20 -8.66 -6.55 -14.28
N ASN A 21 -8.61 -7.87 -14.38
CA ASN A 21 -7.43 -8.69 -14.15
C ASN A 21 -6.92 -9.37 -15.42
N SER A 22 -7.46 -9.03 -16.61
CA SER A 22 -6.88 -9.50 -17.86
C SER A 22 -5.46 -8.97 -18.02
N THR A 23 -4.56 -9.77 -18.58
CA THR A 23 -3.18 -9.35 -18.88
C THR A 23 -2.97 -9.25 -20.39
N ASP A 24 -2.06 -8.35 -20.79
CA ASP A 24 -1.53 -8.36 -22.15
C ASP A 24 -0.46 -9.45 -22.33
N PHE A 25 0.15 -9.53 -23.50
CA PHE A 25 1.21 -10.50 -23.82
C PHE A 25 2.44 -10.40 -22.88
N TYR A 26 2.64 -9.26 -22.22
CA TYR A 26 3.73 -9.02 -21.29
C TYR A 26 3.33 -9.20 -19.82
N GLY A 27 2.10 -9.67 -19.55
CA GLY A 27 1.59 -9.85 -18.19
C GLY A 27 1.12 -8.55 -17.54
N HIS A 28 0.92 -7.47 -18.28
CA HIS A 28 0.51 -6.18 -17.74
C HIS A 28 -1.00 -6.13 -17.53
N THR A 29 -1.42 -5.87 -16.29
CA THR A 29 -2.83 -5.66 -15.94
C THR A 29 -3.29 -4.24 -16.27
N PRO A 30 -4.60 -3.98 -16.39
CA PRO A 30 -5.14 -2.63 -16.49
C PRO A 30 -4.62 -1.69 -15.39
N LEU A 31 -4.49 -2.19 -14.16
CA LEU A 31 -3.93 -1.43 -13.03
C LEU A 31 -2.46 -1.07 -13.27
N TRP A 32 -1.67 -1.98 -13.84
CA TRP A 32 -0.28 -1.72 -14.21
C TRP A 32 -0.17 -0.61 -15.26
N VAL A 33 -0.97 -0.69 -16.32
CA VAL A 33 -0.97 0.30 -17.41
C VAL A 33 -1.38 1.68 -16.90
N ALA A 34 -2.43 1.74 -16.07
CA ALA A 34 -2.88 2.98 -15.44
C ALA A 34 -1.81 3.61 -14.53
N THR A 35 -1.07 2.77 -13.80
CA THR A 35 0.01 3.22 -12.90
C THR A 35 1.22 3.71 -13.69
N LYS A 36 1.63 3.00 -14.75
CA LYS A 36 2.70 3.44 -15.66
C LYS A 36 2.35 4.76 -16.35
N GLY A 37 1.08 4.93 -16.73
CA GLY A 37 0.56 6.16 -17.30
C GLY A 37 0.37 7.31 -16.30
N GLN A 38 0.64 7.08 -15.00
CA GLN A 38 0.47 8.06 -13.91
C GLN A 38 -0.94 8.65 -13.88
N ARG A 39 -1.96 7.77 -14.02
CA ARG A 39 -3.38 8.15 -14.04
C ARG A 39 -4.04 7.83 -12.69
N PRO A 40 -3.88 8.67 -11.64
CA PRO A 40 -4.38 8.36 -10.30
C PRO A 40 -5.90 8.16 -10.26
N LEU A 41 -6.66 8.92 -11.06
CA LEU A 41 -8.12 8.78 -11.13
C LEU A 41 -8.54 7.43 -11.71
N LEU A 42 -7.84 6.95 -12.75
CA LEU A 42 -8.10 5.64 -13.33
C LEU A 42 -7.70 4.51 -12.38
N VAL A 43 -6.56 4.67 -11.70
CA VAL A 43 -6.10 3.74 -10.65
C VAL A 43 -7.14 3.65 -9.52
N ALA A 44 -7.67 4.78 -9.05
CA ALA A 44 -8.74 4.82 -8.06
C ALA A 44 -9.99 4.06 -8.49
N LYS A 45 -10.44 4.27 -9.73
CA LYS A 45 -11.61 3.57 -10.28
C LYS A 45 -11.39 2.06 -10.40
N LEU A 46 -10.23 1.63 -10.90
CA LEU A 46 -9.89 0.22 -11.03
C LEU A 46 -9.85 -0.47 -9.66
N LEU A 47 -9.20 0.15 -8.67
CA LEU A 47 -9.11 -0.40 -7.32
C LEU A 47 -10.48 -0.42 -6.61
N ALA A 48 -11.28 0.65 -6.73
CA ALA A 48 -12.64 0.69 -6.19
C ALA A 48 -13.55 -0.38 -6.81
N ALA A 49 -13.35 -0.67 -8.10
CA ALA A 49 -14.06 -1.75 -8.79
C ALA A 49 -13.52 -3.15 -8.46
N GLY A 50 -12.47 -3.26 -7.64
CA GLY A 50 -11.96 -4.54 -7.15
C GLY A 50 -10.86 -5.16 -7.98
N SER A 51 -10.10 -4.38 -8.76
CA SER A 51 -8.91 -4.89 -9.43
C SER A 51 -7.93 -5.51 -8.42
N ARG A 52 -7.23 -6.57 -8.83
CA ARG A 52 -6.17 -7.14 -8.01
C ARG A 52 -5.02 -6.15 -7.88
N VAL A 53 -4.48 -6.04 -6.66
CA VAL A 53 -3.45 -5.04 -6.33
C VAL A 53 -2.04 -5.54 -6.67
N GLY A 54 -1.87 -6.86 -6.70
CA GLY A 54 -0.67 -7.53 -7.17
C GLY A 54 -0.84 -8.17 -8.55
N SER A 55 0.12 -9.02 -8.90
CA SER A 55 0.04 -9.86 -10.08
C SER A 55 -1.12 -10.86 -10.04
N VAL A 56 -1.62 -11.20 -11.22
CA VAL A 56 -2.64 -12.24 -11.44
C VAL A 56 -2.01 -13.63 -11.46
N ASP A 57 -0.74 -13.71 -11.87
CA ASP A 57 0.04 -14.94 -12.02
C ASP A 57 1.42 -14.80 -11.36
N ASP A 58 1.99 -15.92 -10.90
CA ASP A 58 3.36 -16.03 -10.37
C ASP A 58 4.43 -15.90 -11.48
N TYR A 59 4.13 -15.15 -12.53
CA TYR A 59 5.16 -14.78 -13.48
C TYR A 59 6.17 -13.89 -12.74
N PRO A 60 7.49 -14.17 -12.81
CA PRO A 60 8.52 -13.32 -12.19
C PRO A 60 8.52 -11.87 -12.70
N TRP A 61 7.78 -11.64 -13.79
CA TRP A 61 7.67 -10.43 -14.56
C TRP A 61 6.29 -9.80 -14.36
N SER A 62 5.42 -10.42 -13.54
CA SER A 62 4.08 -9.94 -13.24
C SER A 62 4.19 -8.87 -12.16
N GLN A 63 4.19 -7.64 -12.66
CA GLN A 63 4.77 -6.48 -12.00
C GLN A 63 3.82 -5.93 -10.94
N CYS A 64 4.27 -5.84 -9.69
CA CYS A 64 3.56 -5.07 -8.67
C CYS A 64 3.49 -3.60 -9.11
N PRO A 65 2.30 -3.01 -9.33
CA PRO A 65 2.19 -1.62 -9.81
C PRO A 65 2.89 -0.60 -8.90
N LEU A 66 3.06 -0.93 -7.61
CA LEU A 66 3.64 -0.03 -6.62
C LEU A 66 5.06 0.45 -6.98
N TYR A 67 5.94 -0.42 -7.50
CA TYR A 67 7.29 0.05 -7.86
C TYR A 67 7.29 0.99 -9.08
N LEU A 68 6.29 0.91 -9.97
CA LEU A 68 6.20 1.87 -11.07
C LEU A 68 5.88 3.27 -10.53
N ALA A 69 5.00 3.36 -9.54
CA ALA A 69 4.67 4.62 -8.89
C ALA A 69 5.92 5.24 -8.23
N THR A 70 6.81 4.43 -7.65
CA THR A 70 8.04 4.92 -7.01
C THR A 70 9.16 5.23 -8.00
N LYS A 71 9.31 4.44 -9.08
CA LYS A 71 10.43 4.53 -10.04
C LYS A 71 10.46 5.82 -10.85
N TYR A 72 9.30 6.34 -11.29
CA TYR A 72 9.26 7.49 -12.20
C TYR A 72 9.30 8.83 -11.45
N LEU A 73 10.45 9.49 -11.47
CA LEU A 73 10.71 10.77 -10.78
C LEU A 73 9.94 11.98 -11.35
N GLY A 74 9.46 11.92 -12.59
CA GLY A 74 8.87 13.07 -13.29
C GLY A 74 7.45 13.47 -12.86
N TYR A 75 6.83 12.74 -11.93
CA TYR A 75 5.45 12.96 -11.50
C TYR A 75 5.38 13.50 -10.08
N ARG A 76 4.86 14.71 -9.92
CA ARG A 76 4.67 15.34 -8.60
C ARG A 76 3.75 14.54 -7.69
N GLY A 77 2.80 13.78 -8.25
CA GLY A 77 1.85 12.98 -7.49
C GLY A 77 2.29 11.55 -7.16
N ARG A 78 3.57 11.21 -7.38
CA ARG A 78 4.09 9.84 -7.19
C ARG A 78 3.82 9.32 -5.78
N HIS A 79 3.97 10.21 -4.80
CA HIS A 79 3.88 9.91 -3.40
C HIS A 79 2.44 9.52 -3.04
N GLN A 80 1.44 10.32 -3.46
CA GLN A 80 0.03 9.97 -3.26
C GLN A 80 -0.36 8.70 -4.00
N LEU A 81 0.14 8.48 -5.22
CA LEU A 81 -0.16 7.26 -5.97
C LEU A 81 0.40 6.00 -5.28
N ALA A 82 1.62 6.07 -4.76
CA ALA A 82 2.23 4.96 -4.02
C ALA A 82 1.50 4.69 -2.69
N MET A 83 1.17 5.73 -1.92
CA MET A 83 0.35 5.60 -0.71
C MET A 83 -1.01 4.97 -1.01
N PHE A 84 -1.67 5.39 -2.09
CA PHE A 84 -2.98 4.88 -2.48
C PHE A 84 -2.93 3.39 -2.89
N LEU A 85 -1.88 2.98 -3.61
CA LEU A 85 -1.65 1.57 -3.93
C LEU A 85 -1.38 0.74 -2.66
N MET A 86 -0.60 1.26 -1.71
CA MET A 86 -0.36 0.60 -0.42
C MET A 86 -1.64 0.48 0.41
N ALA A 87 -2.45 1.54 0.49
CA ALA A 87 -3.76 1.53 1.13
C ALA A 87 -4.66 0.41 0.58
N ALA A 88 -4.67 0.24 -0.74
CA ALA A 88 -5.37 -0.85 -1.41
C ALA A 88 -4.84 -2.26 -1.08
N GLY A 89 -3.61 -2.39 -0.56
CA GLY A 89 -2.99 -3.66 -0.20
C GLY A 89 -1.80 -4.06 -1.07
N ALA A 90 -1.15 -3.11 -1.76
CA ALA A 90 0.05 -3.39 -2.52
C ALA A 90 1.21 -3.74 -1.58
N ASP A 91 1.97 -4.76 -1.94
CA ASP A 91 3.14 -5.21 -1.20
C ASP A 91 4.40 -4.43 -1.66
N PRO A 92 5.04 -3.63 -0.79
CA PRO A 92 6.24 -2.85 -1.12
C PRO A 92 7.50 -3.71 -1.29
N THR A 93 7.49 -4.96 -0.83
CA THR A 93 8.64 -5.88 -0.90
C THR A 93 8.74 -6.60 -2.24
N ARG A 94 7.63 -6.69 -2.99
CA ARG A 94 7.62 -7.35 -4.30
C ARG A 94 8.62 -6.70 -5.25
N MET A 95 9.44 -7.54 -5.86
CA MET A 95 10.55 -7.13 -6.73
C MET A 95 10.13 -7.07 -8.20
N ASP A 96 10.76 -6.17 -8.94
CA ASP A 96 10.72 -6.13 -10.40
C ASP A 96 11.62 -7.23 -11.02
N SER A 97 11.62 -7.32 -12.36
CA SER A 97 12.45 -8.26 -13.11
C SER A 97 13.96 -8.08 -12.92
N LYS A 98 14.39 -7.03 -12.22
CA LYS A 98 15.78 -6.71 -11.90
C LYS A 98 16.05 -6.87 -10.40
N GLY A 99 15.14 -7.50 -9.65
CA GLY A 99 15.29 -7.76 -8.22
C GLY A 99 15.15 -6.52 -7.34
N ARG A 100 14.45 -5.47 -7.81
CA ARG A 100 14.29 -4.19 -7.12
C ARG A 100 12.86 -4.01 -6.63
N SER A 101 12.70 -3.73 -5.35
CA SER A 101 11.40 -3.49 -4.72
C SER A 101 10.99 -2.01 -4.78
N ALA A 102 9.77 -1.69 -4.37
CA ALA A 102 9.33 -0.30 -4.25
C ALA A 102 10.18 0.48 -3.23
N ILE A 103 10.61 -0.20 -2.17
CA ILE A 103 11.51 0.31 -1.12
C ILE A 103 12.89 0.70 -1.71
N TYR A 104 13.45 -0.13 -2.61
CA TYR A 104 14.71 0.20 -3.29
C TYR A 104 14.59 1.51 -4.09
N TRP A 105 13.48 1.66 -4.82
CA TRP A 105 13.26 2.85 -5.64
C TRP A 105 12.98 4.10 -4.80
N SER A 106 12.33 4.01 -3.63
CA SER A 106 12.17 5.18 -2.75
C SER A 106 13.51 5.66 -2.20
N LEU A 107 14.40 4.76 -1.79
CA LEU A 107 15.76 5.10 -1.34
C LEU A 107 16.59 5.70 -2.46
N ARG A 108 16.63 5.05 -3.64
CA ARG A 108 17.34 5.55 -4.83
C ARG A 108 16.89 6.95 -5.25
N ASN A 109 15.61 7.25 -5.06
CA ASN A 109 15.01 8.53 -5.40
C ASN A 109 15.07 9.57 -4.26
N ARG A 110 15.70 9.21 -3.13
CA ARG A 110 15.77 10.00 -1.90
C ARG A 110 14.40 10.45 -1.38
N ASP A 111 13.40 9.60 -1.58
CA ASP A 111 12.03 9.79 -1.07
C ASP A 111 11.93 9.16 0.33
N HIS A 112 12.56 9.82 1.30
CA HIS A 112 12.66 9.31 2.67
C HIS A 112 11.30 9.21 3.36
N ASP A 113 10.38 10.14 3.07
CA ASP A 113 9.02 10.13 3.61
C ASP A 113 8.25 8.90 3.11
N LEU A 114 8.37 8.58 1.81
CA LEU A 114 7.69 7.42 1.24
C LEU A 114 8.29 6.12 1.77
N PHE A 115 9.61 6.10 1.96
CA PHE A 115 10.31 4.99 2.59
C PHE A 115 9.81 4.77 4.02
N ALA A 116 9.73 5.82 4.84
CA ALA A 116 9.24 5.74 6.21
C ALA A 116 7.79 5.24 6.27
N PHE A 117 6.93 5.73 5.38
CA PHE A 117 5.55 5.26 5.26
C PHE A 117 5.48 3.79 4.84
N MET A 118 6.31 3.33 3.89
CA MET A 118 6.37 1.92 3.49
C MET A 118 6.78 1.01 4.66
N ILE A 119 7.76 1.44 5.46
CA ILE A 119 8.23 0.70 6.63
C ILE A 119 7.16 0.69 7.74
N ASP A 120 6.51 1.82 8.02
CA ASP A 120 5.48 1.86 9.07
C ASP A 120 4.22 1.05 8.72
N SER A 121 3.81 1.11 7.46
CA SER A 121 2.62 0.41 6.99
C SER A 121 2.81 -1.09 6.80
N PHE A 122 4.06 -1.58 6.73
CA PHE A 122 4.39 -2.96 6.40
C PHE A 122 5.37 -3.57 7.41
N ASN A 123 4.97 -4.63 8.12
CA ASN A 123 5.79 -5.21 9.20
C ASN A 123 7.18 -5.66 8.71
N PRO A 124 8.27 -5.24 9.36
CA PRO A 124 9.63 -5.70 9.09
C PRO A 124 9.89 -7.20 9.29
N ARG A 125 8.96 -7.99 9.87
CA ARG A 125 9.15 -9.43 10.10
C ARG A 125 9.39 -10.27 8.83
N CYS A 126 9.17 -9.68 7.65
CA CYS A 126 9.48 -10.26 6.34
C CYS A 126 10.62 -9.51 5.62
N TRP A 127 11.50 -8.82 6.35
CA TRP A 127 12.82 -8.50 5.82
C TRP A 127 13.54 -9.82 5.59
N ASP A 128 13.41 -10.34 4.36
CA ASP A 128 14.32 -11.37 3.88
C ASP A 128 15.75 -10.88 4.14
N SER A 129 16.67 -11.80 4.45
CA SER A 129 18.10 -11.54 4.62
C SER A 129 18.68 -10.57 3.57
N MET A 130 18.14 -10.66 2.34
CA MET A 130 18.49 -9.79 1.22
C MET A 130 17.98 -8.34 1.38
N LEU A 131 16.77 -8.14 1.91
CA LEU A 131 16.23 -6.82 2.23
C LEU A 131 16.96 -6.21 3.43
N GLN A 132 17.26 -7.00 4.45
CA GLN A 132 17.96 -6.52 5.66
C GLN A 132 19.35 -6.00 5.33
N LYS A 133 20.16 -6.79 4.60
CA LYS A 133 21.50 -6.37 4.15
C LYS A 133 21.46 -5.14 3.24
N ARG A 134 20.48 -5.03 2.34
CA ARG A 134 20.35 -3.90 1.42
C ARG A 134 19.86 -2.63 2.10
N VAL A 135 19.00 -2.75 3.11
CA VAL A 135 18.60 -1.63 3.96
C VAL A 135 19.82 -1.15 4.76
N GLU A 136 20.59 -2.08 5.33
CA GLU A 136 21.85 -1.77 6.04
C GLU A 136 22.88 -1.04 5.15
N GLU A 137 23.05 -1.45 3.89
CA GLU A 137 23.92 -0.76 2.92
C GLU A 137 23.42 0.66 2.57
N LEU A 138 22.13 0.94 2.71
CA LEU A 138 21.50 2.21 2.34
C LEU A 138 21.17 3.10 3.56
N ILE A 139 21.43 2.61 4.79
CA ILE A 139 21.24 3.34 6.05
C ILE A 139 22.13 4.58 6.14
N GLU A 140 23.32 4.56 5.51
CA GLU A 140 24.26 5.68 5.54
C GLU A 140 23.72 6.96 4.86
N GLU A 141 22.74 6.83 3.94
CA GLU A 141 22.14 7.97 3.23
C GLU A 141 20.80 8.46 3.84
N LEU A 142 20.31 7.81 4.92
CA LEU A 142 19.01 8.13 5.52
C LEU A 142 19.11 9.26 6.57
N PRO A 143 18.12 10.17 6.66
CA PRO A 143 18.03 11.15 7.74
C PRO A 143 17.93 10.46 9.11
N GLU A 144 18.56 11.04 10.14
CA GLU A 144 18.58 10.47 11.50
C GLU A 144 17.20 10.17 12.08
N THR A 145 16.18 10.97 11.73
CA THR A 145 14.78 10.77 12.16
C THR A 145 14.21 9.45 11.66
N HIS A 146 14.45 9.13 10.39
CA HIS A 146 14.00 7.90 9.77
C HIS A 146 14.81 6.70 10.26
N LEU A 147 16.12 6.89 10.53
CA LEU A 147 16.96 5.87 11.15
C LEU A 147 16.48 5.50 12.55
N LYS A 148 16.16 6.49 13.40
CA LYS A 148 15.60 6.23 14.74
C LYS A 148 14.26 5.51 14.66
N THR A 149 13.39 5.90 13.73
CA THR A 149 12.10 5.23 13.51
C THR A 149 12.29 3.77 13.08
N LEU A 150 13.20 3.52 12.15
CA LEU A 150 13.53 2.20 11.64
C LEU A 150 14.19 1.31 12.72
N GLN A 151 15.14 1.85 13.48
CA GLN A 151 15.73 1.16 14.63
C GLN A 151 14.68 0.82 15.67
N ASN A 152 13.80 1.77 16.01
CA ASN A 152 12.70 1.54 16.94
C ASN A 152 11.81 0.38 16.48
N GLN A 153 11.46 0.31 15.18
CA GLN A 153 10.66 -0.79 14.65
C GLN A 153 11.38 -2.14 14.56
N LEU A 154 12.72 -2.15 14.46
CA LEU A 154 13.51 -3.37 14.46
C LEU A 154 13.71 -3.95 15.87
N TYR A 155 14.00 -3.08 16.83
CA TYR A 155 14.36 -3.50 18.18
C TYR A 155 13.15 -3.60 19.12
N ASN A 156 12.09 -2.81 18.88
CA ASN A 156 10.87 -2.86 19.68
C ASN A 156 9.73 -3.55 18.93
N PRO A 157 8.95 -4.41 19.60
CA PRO A 157 7.80 -5.05 18.99
C PRO A 157 6.76 -4.00 18.58
N PRO A 158 6.17 -4.09 17.37
CA PRO A 158 5.11 -3.17 16.96
C PRO A 158 3.91 -3.29 17.89
N SER A 159 3.15 -2.20 18.06
CA SER A 159 1.95 -2.20 18.90
C SER A 159 0.95 -3.28 18.46
N LEU A 160 0.15 -3.79 19.40
CA LEU A 160 -0.87 -4.81 19.11
C LEU A 160 -1.80 -4.34 17.98
N ALA A 161 -2.20 -3.07 18.00
CA ALA A 161 -3.00 -2.46 16.95
C ALA A 161 -2.34 -2.57 15.56
N LYS A 162 -1.05 -2.24 15.44
CA LYS A 162 -0.30 -2.37 14.18
C LYS A 162 -0.19 -3.83 13.75
N GLN A 163 0.05 -4.76 14.68
CA GLN A 163 0.06 -6.20 14.39
C GLN A 163 -1.30 -6.69 13.88
N CYS A 164 -2.39 -6.32 14.54
CA CYS A 164 -3.75 -6.65 14.12
C CYS A 164 -4.06 -6.08 12.72
N ARG A 165 -3.69 -4.82 12.45
CA ARG A 165 -3.84 -4.19 11.12
C ARG A 165 -3.25 -5.06 10.02
N LEU A 166 -2.01 -5.49 10.22
CA LEU A 166 -1.26 -6.29 9.26
C LEU A 166 -1.91 -7.66 9.04
N VAL A 167 -2.22 -8.38 10.12
CA VAL A 167 -2.85 -9.71 10.04
C VAL A 167 -4.21 -9.63 9.34
N ILE A 168 -5.05 -8.66 9.69
CA ILE A 168 -6.36 -8.47 9.09
C ILE A 168 -6.22 -8.17 7.60
N ARG A 169 -5.35 -7.22 7.22
CA ARG A 169 -5.12 -6.85 5.81
C ARG A 169 -4.64 -8.06 4.99
N LEU A 170 -3.66 -8.81 5.51
CA LEU A 170 -3.14 -10.01 4.84
C LEU A 170 -4.21 -11.09 4.69
N HIS A 171 -4.99 -11.34 5.74
CA HIS A 171 -6.08 -12.32 5.69
C HIS A 171 -7.15 -11.93 4.66
N LEU A 172 -7.55 -10.66 4.60
CA LEU A 172 -8.50 -10.16 3.61
C LEU A 172 -7.95 -10.29 2.19
N LEU A 173 -6.70 -9.94 1.97
CA LEU A 173 -6.06 -10.08 0.65
C LEU A 173 -6.02 -11.55 0.22
N GLN A 174 -5.58 -12.47 1.07
CA GLN A 174 -5.51 -13.90 0.74
C GLN A 174 -6.89 -14.50 0.48
N LYS A 175 -7.87 -14.24 1.36
CA LYS A 175 -9.23 -14.79 1.28
C LYS A 175 -9.98 -14.34 0.01
N PHE A 176 -9.68 -13.13 -0.48
CA PHE A 176 -10.35 -12.54 -1.64
C PHE A 176 -9.45 -12.45 -2.89
N ASN A 177 -8.47 -13.34 -3.01
CA ASN A 177 -7.59 -13.43 -4.19
C ASN A 177 -6.92 -12.10 -4.57
N TYR A 178 -6.40 -11.39 -3.57
CA TYR A 178 -5.67 -10.12 -3.67
C TYR A 178 -6.46 -8.97 -4.34
N ARG A 179 -7.80 -9.03 -4.31
CA ARG A 179 -8.65 -7.89 -4.66
C ARG A 179 -8.40 -6.71 -3.73
N SER A 180 -8.52 -5.50 -4.26
CA SER A 180 -8.31 -4.27 -3.49
C SER A 180 -9.08 -4.22 -2.19
N LEU A 181 -8.38 -3.83 -1.11
CA LEU A 181 -8.96 -3.58 0.20
C LEU A 181 -10.00 -2.46 0.16
N PHE A 182 -9.94 -1.53 -0.79
CA PHE A 182 -10.97 -0.50 -0.97
C PHE A 182 -12.36 -1.08 -1.30
N LEU A 183 -12.40 -2.26 -1.92
CA LEU A 183 -13.65 -2.98 -2.16
C LEU A 183 -14.15 -3.73 -0.91
N LEU A 184 -13.22 -4.22 -0.09
CA LEU A 184 -13.49 -5.20 0.96
C LEU A 184 -13.75 -4.55 2.32
N VAL A 185 -12.92 -3.59 2.71
CA VAL A 185 -12.95 -2.96 4.05
C VAL A 185 -14.28 -2.24 4.32
N PRO A 186 -14.88 -1.48 3.40
CA PRO A 186 -16.17 -0.82 3.65
C PRO A 186 -17.34 -1.79 3.88
N ARG A 187 -17.19 -3.07 3.50
CA ARG A 187 -18.22 -4.10 3.70
C ARG A 187 -18.10 -4.82 5.05
N LEU A 188 -17.05 -4.57 5.81
CA LEU A 188 -16.86 -5.19 7.12
C LEU A 188 -17.77 -4.51 8.16
N PRO A 189 -18.38 -5.28 9.08
CA PRO A 189 -19.19 -4.74 10.18
C PRO A 189 -18.28 -4.17 11.28
N LEU A 190 -17.45 -3.20 10.92
CA LEU A 190 -16.47 -2.54 11.78
C LEU A 190 -16.75 -1.03 11.84
N PRO A 191 -16.45 -0.36 12.96
CA PRO A 191 -16.49 1.10 13.03
C PRO A 191 -15.63 1.77 11.95
N VAL A 192 -16.09 2.92 11.45
CA VAL A 192 -15.42 3.69 10.39
C VAL A 192 -13.97 4.01 10.74
N LEU A 193 -13.67 4.26 12.02
CA LEU A 193 -12.32 4.55 12.49
C LEU A 193 -11.38 3.34 12.28
N ILE A 194 -11.84 2.12 12.59
CA ILE A 194 -11.07 0.89 12.35
C ILE A 194 -10.96 0.63 10.84
N GLN A 195 -12.00 0.91 10.06
CA GLN A 195 -11.95 0.79 8.60
C GLN A 195 -10.87 1.71 7.99
N ARG A 196 -10.81 2.98 8.42
CA ARG A 196 -9.77 3.94 8.00
C ARG A 196 -8.38 3.52 8.44
N PHE A 197 -8.25 2.99 9.65
CA PHE A 197 -7.00 2.42 10.14
C PHE A 197 -6.53 1.22 9.29
N LEU A 198 -7.46 0.35 8.89
CA LEU A 198 -7.17 -0.75 7.97
C LEU A 198 -6.79 -0.26 6.56
N LEU A 199 -7.27 0.89 6.12
CA LEU A 199 -6.93 1.50 4.82
C LEU A 199 -5.68 2.39 4.86
N LEU A 200 -4.98 2.50 5.99
CA LEU A 200 -3.82 3.38 6.18
C LEU A 200 -4.14 4.88 6.06
N ASP A 201 -5.41 5.27 6.22
CA ASP A 201 -5.83 6.67 6.14
C ASP A 201 -5.59 7.44 7.46
N GLN A 202 -5.61 6.73 8.59
CA GLN A 202 -5.47 7.33 9.92
C GLN A 202 -4.88 6.32 10.92
N GLU A 203 -4.02 6.76 11.84
CA GLU A 203 -3.62 5.95 13.00
C GLU A 203 -4.70 5.93 14.10
N LEU A 204 -4.72 4.85 14.89
CA LEU A 204 -5.56 4.81 16.08
C LEU A 204 -4.99 5.79 17.12
N PRO A 205 -5.83 6.55 17.83
CA PRO A 205 -5.34 7.41 18.91
C PRO A 205 -4.65 6.54 19.97
N ASP A 206 -3.43 6.90 20.35
CA ASP A 206 -2.71 6.22 21.42
C ASP A 206 -3.50 6.36 22.72
N GLU A 207 -3.66 5.26 23.47
CA GLU A 207 -4.37 5.23 24.76
C GLU A 207 -3.80 6.29 25.74
N GLU A 208 -2.53 6.68 25.59
CA GLU A 208 -1.86 7.70 26.41
C GLU A 208 -2.37 9.14 26.19
N THR A 209 -3.13 9.39 25.14
CA THR A 209 -3.71 10.73 24.86
C THR A 209 -5.20 10.83 25.15
N THR A 210 -5.84 9.78 25.67
CA THR A 210 -7.20 9.93 26.21
C THR A 210 -7.14 10.64 27.57
N PRO A 211 -7.66 11.87 27.71
CA PRO A 211 -7.80 12.47 29.03
C PRO A 211 -8.72 11.57 29.85
N CYS A 212 -8.36 11.28 31.09
CA CYS A 212 -9.04 10.38 32.04
C CYS A 212 -10.54 10.66 32.32
N TYR A 213 -11.20 11.58 31.63
CA TYR A 213 -12.57 12.03 31.91
C TYR A 213 -13.69 11.07 31.47
N MET A 214 -13.39 9.85 30.99
CA MET A 214 -14.41 8.82 30.75
C MET A 214 -14.32 7.60 31.70
N LYS A 215 -13.52 7.67 32.78
CA LYS A 215 -13.53 6.62 33.81
C LYS A 215 -14.66 6.76 34.85
N ASP A 216 -15.42 7.85 34.84
CA ASP A 216 -16.51 8.09 35.80
C ASP A 216 -17.90 8.10 35.13
N ILE A 217 -18.32 6.98 34.57
CA ILE A 217 -19.76 6.65 34.60
C ILE A 217 -19.90 5.46 35.53
N SER A 218 -20.00 5.81 36.81
CA SER A 218 -20.43 4.91 37.88
C SER A 218 -21.69 4.18 37.44
N ILE A 219 -21.57 2.86 37.29
CA ILE A 219 -22.71 1.97 37.46
C ILE A 219 -23.07 2.09 38.94
N LYS A 220 -24.08 2.91 39.24
CA LYS A 220 -24.79 2.86 40.51
C LYS A 220 -26.29 2.79 40.24
N THR A 221 -26.83 1.65 40.66
CA THR A 221 -28.22 1.25 40.88
C THR A 221 -29.13 1.19 39.66
#